data_AF-A0A9E3KC35-F1
#
_entry.id   AF-A0A9E3KC35-F1
#
_cell.length_a   1.000
_cell.length_b   1.000
_cell.length_c   1.000
_cell.angle_alpha   90.00
_cell.angle_beta   90.00
_cell.angle_gamma   90.00
#
_symmetry.space_group_name_H-M   'P 1'
#
loop_
_entity.id
_entity.type
_entity.pdbx_description
1 polymer ?
#
loop_
_entity_poly.entity_id
_entity_poly.type
_entity_poly.pdbx_seq_one_letter_code
_entity_poly.pdbx_strand_id
1 'polypeptide(L)' 'LSQDGTRYFDIHHTPDDTLDKIDPLQLRQNVAAWTAMLSIVANDPVDYGPVAKR' A
#
# COMPACT_ATOMS: atom_id res chain seq x y z
N LEU A 1 -4.68 9.64 -4.19
CA LEU A 1 -4.58 8.23 -4.64
C LEU A 1 -6.00 7.66 -4.64
N SER A 2 -6.40 6.94 -5.69
CA SER A 2 -7.70 6.25 -5.74
C SER A 2 -7.46 4.76 -5.57
N GLN A 3 -7.34 4.29 -4.33
CA GLN A 3 -7.26 2.86 -4.05
C GLN A 3 -8.69 2.32 -3.97
N ASP A 4 -9.03 1.41 -4.88
CA ASP A 4 -10.30 0.69 -4.88
C ASP A 4 -10.11 -0.69 -4.24
N GLY A 5 -10.61 -0.84 -3.02
CA GLY A 5 -10.56 -2.10 -2.28
C GLY A 5 -11.79 -2.98 -2.43
N THR A 6 -12.78 -2.59 -3.23
CA THR A 6 -14.09 -3.27 -3.28
C THR A 6 -14.00 -4.73 -3.71
N ARG A 7 -12.99 -5.08 -4.51
CA ARG A 7 -12.78 -6.45 -5.03
C ARG A 7 -11.93 -7.35 -4.13
N TYR A 8 -11.37 -6.84 -3.03
CA TYR A 8 -10.37 -7.58 -2.23
C TYR A 8 -10.91 -8.90 -1.70
N PHE A 9 -12.14 -8.89 -1.18
CA PHE A 9 -12.75 -10.08 -0.57
C PHE A 9 -13.47 -11.01 -1.56
N ASP A 10 -13.52 -10.66 -2.85
CA ASP A 10 -14.12 -11.54 -3.87
C ASP A 10 -13.31 -12.84 -4.02
N ILE A 11 -12.00 -12.79 -3.77
CA ILE A 11 -11.06 -13.91 -3.95
C ILE A 11 -10.21 -14.19 -2.70
N HIS A 12 -10.25 -13.34 -1.67
CA HIS A 12 -9.42 -13.51 -0.48
C HIS A 12 -9.66 -14.88 0.18
N HIS A 13 -8.60 -15.66 0.33
CA HIS A 13 -8.63 -17.04 0.85
C HIS A 13 -9.38 -18.07 -0.02
N THR A 14 -9.52 -17.82 -1.32
CA THR A 14 -9.95 -18.84 -2.29
C THR A 14 -8.74 -19.34 -3.10
N PRO A 15 -8.84 -20.48 -3.81
CA PRO A 15 -7.80 -20.88 -4.78
C PRO A 15 -7.58 -19.90 -5.93
N ASP A 16 -8.51 -18.96 -6.16
CA ASP A 16 -8.41 -17.93 -7.20
C ASP A 16 -7.58 -16.70 -6.76
N ASP A 17 -7.02 -16.70 -5.53
CA ASP A 17 -6.06 -15.71 -5.05
C ASP A 17 -4.68 -15.91 -5.70
N THR A 18 -4.61 -15.57 -6.98
CA THR A 18 -3.45 -15.82 -7.85
C THR A 18 -2.97 -14.53 -8.53
N LEU A 19 -1.73 -14.57 -9.06
CA LEU A 19 -1.06 -13.38 -9.62
C LEU A 19 -1.80 -12.78 -10.82
N ASP A 20 -2.59 -13.55 -11.57
CA ASP A 20 -3.36 -13.05 -12.71
C ASP A 20 -4.51 -12.11 -12.32
N LYS A 21 -4.89 -12.05 -11.03
CA LYS A 21 -5.89 -11.10 -10.52
C LYS A 21 -5.30 -9.71 -10.23
N ILE A 22 -3.98 -9.57 -10.24
CA ILE A 22 -3.30 -8.30 -9.98
C ILE A 22 -3.30 -7.44 -11.25
N ASP A 23 -3.92 -6.25 -11.14
CA ASP A 23 -3.79 -5.20 -12.16
C ASP A 23 -2.41 -4.53 -12.06
N PRO A 24 -1.54 -4.64 -13.09
CA PRO A 24 -0.20 -4.08 -13.06
C PRO A 24 -0.17 -2.56 -12.90
N LEU A 25 -1.21 -1.83 -13.34
CA LEU A 25 -1.28 -0.38 -13.18
C LEU A 25 -1.52 0.00 -11.71
N GLN A 26 -2.40 -0.71 -11.03
CA GLN A 26 -2.68 -0.51 -9.61
C GLN A 26 -1.46 -0.89 -8.76
N LEU A 27 -0.74 -1.96 -9.12
CA LEU A 27 0.52 -2.32 -8.46
C LEU A 27 1.58 -1.22 -8.62
N ARG A 28 1.79 -0.70 -9.85
CA ARG A 28 2.75 0.39 -10.08
C ARG A 28 2.40 1.66 -9.30
N GLN A 29 1.12 1.99 -9.18
CA GLN A 29 0.67 3.12 -8.35
C GLN A 29 1.02 2.91 -6.88
N ASN A 30 0.79 1.70 -6.33
CA ASN A 30 1.15 1.38 -4.95
C ASN A 30 2.66 1.49 -4.72
N VAL A 31 3.47 0.94 -5.63
CA VAL A 31 4.94 1.07 -5.57
C VAL A 31 5.35 2.54 -5.56
N ALA A 32 4.85 3.35 -6.51
CA ALA A 32 5.19 4.77 -6.59
C ALA A 32 4.81 5.53 -5.31
N ALA A 33 3.62 5.28 -4.76
CA ALA A 33 3.15 5.93 -3.54
C ALA A 33 4.02 5.59 -2.32
N TRP A 34 4.34 4.30 -2.12
CA TRP A 34 5.16 3.86 -1.00
C TRP A 34 6.63 4.26 -1.15
N THR A 35 7.19 4.21 -2.36
CA THR A 35 8.54 4.72 -2.61
C THR A 35 8.65 6.21 -2.32
N ALA A 36 7.67 7.01 -2.75
CA ALA A 36 7.64 8.45 -2.45
C ALA A 36 7.53 8.71 -0.95
N MET A 37 6.63 8.01 -0.25
CA MET A 37 6.46 8.12 1.20
C MET A 37 7.77 7.79 1.93
N LEU A 38 8.40 6.66 1.61
CA LEU A 38 9.66 6.24 2.22
C LEU A 38 10.78 7.23 1.95
N SER A 39 10.88 7.74 0.72
CA SER A 39 11.89 8.75 0.37
C SER A 39 11.72 10.03 1.18
N ILE A 40 10.48 10.46 1.45
CA ILE A 40 10.21 11.63 2.28
C ILE A 40 10.56 11.34 3.73
N VAL A 41 9.94 10.32 4.33
CA VAL A 41 10.09 10.02 5.76
C VAL A 41 11.53 9.69 6.14
N ALA A 42 12.28 9.01 5.26
CA ALA A 42 13.68 8.68 5.52
C ALA A 42 14.63 9.89 5.48
N ASN A 43 14.22 11.01 4.86
CA ASN A 43 15.04 12.21 4.70
C ASN A 43 14.42 13.46 5.36
N ASP A 44 13.30 13.30 6.06
CA ASP A 44 12.62 14.36 6.77
C ASP A 44 13.39 14.67 8.08
N PRO A 45 13.79 15.93 8.35
CA PRO A 45 14.45 16.28 9.60
C PRO A 45 13.53 16.27 10.83
N VAL A 46 12.22 16.03 10.65
CA VAL A 46 11.24 15.95 11.74
C VAL A 46 11.52 14.78 12.68
N ASP A 47 11.50 15.05 13.99
CA ASP A 47 11.40 14.01 15.04
C ASP A 47 9.93 13.64 15.24
N TYR A 48 9.55 12.42 14.85
CA TYR A 48 8.16 11.93 14.96
C TYR A 48 7.75 11.57 16.40
N GLY A 49 8.71 11.48 17.33
CA GLY A 49 8.44 11.22 18.74
C GLY A 49 7.78 9.86 19.04
N PRO A 50 7.47 9.57 20.31
CA PRO A 50 6.84 8.32 20.72
C PRO A 50 5.35 8.31 20.36
N VAL A 51 4.85 7.14 19.96
CA VAL A 51 3.40 6.91 19.86
C VAL A 51 2.80 6.93 21.27
N ALA A 52 1.80 7.78 21.49
CA ALA A 52 1.09 7.83 22.77
C ALA A 52 0.51 6.43 23.10
N LYS A 53 0.74 5.95 24.32
CA LYS A 53 0.11 4.72 24.79
C LYS A 53 -1.38 4.99 24.99
N ARG A 54 -2.22 4.13 24.40
CA ARG A 54 -3.65 4.07 24.69
C ARG A 54 -3.88 3.54 26.10
#